data_AF-A0A9D6VGB2-F1
#
_entry.id   AF-A0A9D6VGB2-F1
#
_cell.length_a   1.000
_cell.length_b   1.000
_cell.length_c   1.000
_cell.angle_alpha   90.00
_cell.angle_beta   90.00
_cell.angle_gamma   90.00
#
_symmetry.space_group_name_H-M   'P 1'
#
loop_
_entity.id
_entity.type
_entity.pdbx_description
1 polymer ?
#
loop_
_entity_poly.entity_id
_entity_poly.type
_entity_poly.pdbx_seq_one_letter_code
_entity_poly.pdbx_strand_id
1 'polypeptide(L)'
;MHSELKKLSETKIQLTVNAVEEDLKSYKNKALEKLASQVKIPGFRGGKAPISLIEKNVDQSLLQTEFLDEALSGLYGEAASSQKVRPISRPEVNVK
;
A
#
# COMPACT_ATOMS: atom_id res chain seq x y z
N MET A 1 2.34 11.75 6.52
CA MET A 1 3.05 11.78 5.22
C MET A 1 3.80 13.11 4.98
N HIS A 2 5.09 13.08 4.64
CA HIS A 2 5.83 14.24 4.10
C HIS A 2 6.20 13.93 2.64
N SER A 3 5.94 14.87 1.72
CA SER A 3 6.20 14.66 0.29
C SER A 3 7.07 15.78 -0.26
N GLU A 4 8.20 15.45 -0.86
CA GLU A 4 9.10 16.40 -1.51
C GLU A 4 9.05 16.21 -3.02
N LEU A 5 8.85 17.32 -3.74
CA LEU A 5 8.87 17.36 -5.19
C LEU A 5 10.17 18.00 -5.66
N LYS A 6 10.95 17.25 -6.45
CA LYS A 6 12.14 17.77 -7.12
C LYS A 6 11.94 17.69 -8.63
N LYS A 7 12.02 18.83 -9.32
CA LYS A 7 11.96 18.90 -10.79
C LYS A 7 13.35 18.54 -11.35
N LEU A 8 13.43 17.47 -12.14
CA LEU A 8 14.67 17.01 -12.78
C LEU A 8 14.82 17.59 -14.19
N SER A 9 13.71 17.76 -14.91
CA SER A 9 13.64 18.39 -16.23
C SER A 9 12.25 18.98 -16.47
N GLU A 10 12.00 19.58 -17.64
CA GLU A 10 10.68 20.11 -18.02
C GLU A 10 9.56 19.06 -17.97
N THR A 11 9.91 17.78 -18.15
CA THR A 11 8.94 16.66 -18.20
C THR A 11 9.15 15.59 -17.14
N LYS A 12 10.26 15.63 -16.38
CA LYS A 12 10.56 14.65 -15.32
C LYS A 12 10.52 15.27 -13.93
N ILE A 13 9.74 14.63 -13.06
CA ILE A 13 9.57 15.01 -11.66
C ILE A 13 9.98 13.81 -10.81
N GLN A 14 10.80 14.05 -9.79
CA GLN A 14 11.07 13.09 -8.73
C GLN A 14 10.17 13.43 -7.54
N LEU A 15 9.44 12.43 -7.08
CA LEU A 15 8.56 12.54 -5.93
C LEU A 15 9.11 11.63 -4.82
N THR A 16 9.54 12.23 -3.73
CA THR A 16 9.95 11.51 -2.53
C THR A 16 8.78 11.51 -1.55
N VAL A 17 8.29 10.34 -1.17
CA VAL A 17 7.20 10.20 -0.20
C VAL A 17 7.74 9.51 1.05
N ASN A 18 7.67 10.21 2.17
CA ASN A 18 7.97 9.65 3.48
C ASN A 18 6.67 9.25 4.16
N ALA A 19 6.43 7.95 4.23
CA ALA A 19 5.29 7.38 4.95
C ALA A 19 5.62 7.27 6.44
N VAL A 20 4.66 7.61 7.29
CA VAL A 20 4.78 7.43 8.75
C VAL A 20 4.25 6.04 9.10
N GLU A 21 4.76 5.44 10.17
CA GLU A 21 4.37 4.09 10.60
C GLU A 21 2.86 3.94 10.88
N GLU A 22 2.18 5.03 11.27
CA GLU A 22 0.73 5.08 11.47
C GLU A 22 -0.04 4.86 10.17
N ASP A 23 0.41 5.49 9.07
CA ASP A 23 -0.17 5.34 7.74
C ASP A 23 -0.02 3.88 7.28
N LEU A 24 1.16 3.29 7.51
CA LEU A 24 1.46 1.90 7.17
C LEU A 24 0.58 0.89 7.92
N LYS A 25 0.25 1.12 9.21
CA LYS A 25 -0.66 0.24 9.95
C LYS A 25 -2.06 0.20 9.32
N SER A 26 -2.55 1.34 8.82
CA SER A 26 -3.84 1.42 8.13
C SER A 26 -3.84 0.59 6.85
N TYR A 27 -2.78 0.70 6.04
CA TYR A 27 -2.61 -0.11 4.83
C TYR A 27 -2.47 -1.61 5.15
N LYS A 28 -1.75 -1.98 6.22
CA LYS A 28 -1.64 -3.37 6.67
C LYS A 28 -3.01 -3.95 7.05
N ASN A 29 -3.85 -3.19 7.75
CA ASN A 29 -5.20 -3.62 8.11
C ASN A 29 -6.09 -3.81 6.88
N LYS A 30 -6.02 -2.89 5.89
CA LYS A 30 -6.76 -3.04 4.62
C LYS A 30 -6.31 -4.27 3.82
N ALA A 31 -5.00 -4.51 3.74
CA ALA A 31 -4.46 -5.71 3.09
C ALA A 31 -4.94 -6.99 3.81
N LEU A 32 -4.95 -6.99 5.14
CA LEU A 32 -5.50 -8.10 5.94
C LEU A 32 -6.99 -8.34 5.68
N GLU A 33 -7.81 -7.29 5.59
CA GLU A 33 -9.24 -7.43 5.27
C GLU A 33 -9.47 -7.97 3.85
N LYS A 34 -8.69 -7.52 2.86
CA LYS A 34 -8.73 -8.08 1.49
C LYS A 34 -8.35 -9.55 1.49
N LEU A 35 -7.24 -9.91 2.13
CA LEU A 35 -6.78 -11.30 2.20
C LEU A 35 -7.75 -12.17 3.00
N ALA A 36 -8.40 -11.64 4.03
CA ALA A 36 -9.41 -12.35 4.81
C ALA A 36 -10.60 -12.82 3.95
N SER A 37 -10.96 -12.05 2.92
CA SER A 37 -12.01 -12.43 1.98
C SER A 37 -11.62 -13.59 1.05
N GLN A 38 -10.32 -13.74 0.78
CA GLN A 38 -9.77 -14.76 -0.12
C GLN A 38 -9.40 -16.05 0.62
N VAL A 39 -8.94 -15.94 1.87
CA VAL A 39 -8.49 -17.08 2.66
C VAL A 39 -9.65 -17.79 3.35
N LYS A 40 -9.74 -19.11 3.16
CA LYS A 40 -10.72 -19.97 3.82
C LYS A 40 -10.14 -20.46 5.15
N ILE A 41 -10.67 -19.96 6.26
CA ILE A 41 -10.29 -20.40 7.60
C ILE A 41 -11.31 -21.45 8.09
N PRO A 42 -10.89 -22.67 8.45
CA PRO A 42 -11.78 -23.69 9.01
C PRO A 42 -12.53 -23.15 10.23
N GLY A 43 -13.86 -23.36 10.26
CA GLY A 43 -14.72 -22.91 11.36
C GLY A 43 -15.25 -21.48 11.25
N PHE A 44 -14.82 -20.69 10.26
CA PHE A 44 -15.34 -19.34 10.01
C PHE A 44 -15.95 -19.23 8.62
N ARG A 45 -17.04 -18.46 8.52
CA ARG A 45 -17.56 -18.03 7.21
C ARG A 45 -16.50 -17.13 6.56
N GLY A 46 -16.19 -17.36 5.28
CA GLY A 46 -15.17 -16.59 4.54
C GLY A 46 -15.29 -15.08 4.75
N GLY A 47 -14.17 -14.41 5.01
CA GLY A 47 -14.13 -12.97 5.30
C GLY A 47 -14.60 -12.52 6.69
N LYS A 48 -15.03 -13.43 7.58
CA LYS A 48 -15.53 -13.08 8.93
C LYS A 48 -14.70 -13.70 10.07
N ALA A 49 -13.47 -14.10 9.79
CA ALA A 49 -12.56 -14.57 10.82
C ALA A 49 -11.91 -13.39 11.58
N PRO A 50 -11.53 -13.57 12.86
CA PRO A 50 -10.74 -12.60 13.59
C PRO A 50 -9.36 -12.35 12.97
N ILE A 51 -8.91 -11.09 12.98
CA ILE A 51 -7.65 -10.64 12.37
C ILE A 51 -6.44 -11.44 12.86
N SER A 52 -6.38 -11.74 14.17
CA SER A 52 -5.27 -12.48 14.77
C SER A 52 -5.15 -13.93 14.28
N LEU A 53 -6.24 -14.52 13.78
CA LEU A 53 -6.22 -15.86 13.18
C LEU A 53 -5.85 -15.79 11.70
N ILE A 54 -6.29 -14.73 11.01
CA ILE A 54 -5.92 -14.48 9.61
C ILE A 54 -4.41 -14.29 9.49
N GLU A 55 -3.80 -13.46 10.35
CA GLU A 55 -2.35 -13.22 10.33
C GLU A 55 -1.51 -14.49 10.57
N LYS A 56 -2.07 -15.50 11.25
CA LYS A 56 -1.41 -16.80 11.49
C LYS A 56 -1.57 -17.80 10.35
N ASN A 57 -2.65 -17.70 9.56
CA ASN A 57 -2.97 -18.64 8.49
C ASN A 57 -2.62 -18.11 7.10
N VAL A 58 -2.38 -16.81 6.96
CA VAL A 58 -1.93 -16.18 5.72
C VAL A 58 -0.42 -16.32 5.59
N ASP A 59 0.06 -16.67 4.40
CA ASP A 59 1.48 -16.67 4.10
C ASP A 59 2.04 -15.24 4.26
N GLN A 60 3.02 -15.08 5.15
CA GLN A 60 3.62 -13.77 5.43
C GLN A 60 4.18 -13.11 4.15
N SER A 61 4.66 -13.91 3.21
CA SER A 61 5.14 -13.41 1.91
C SER A 61 4.02 -12.78 1.09
N LEU A 62 2.85 -13.42 1.00
CA LEU A 62 1.70 -12.87 0.27
C LEU A 62 1.17 -11.61 0.95
N LEU A 63 1.15 -11.60 2.28
CA LEU A 63 0.75 -10.43 3.05
C LEU A 63 1.67 -9.23 2.81
N GLN A 64 2.99 -9.45 2.76
CA GLN A 64 3.95 -8.39 2.47
C GLN A 64 3.78 -7.85 1.06
N THR A 65 3.57 -8.70 0.06
CA THR A 65 3.34 -8.26 -1.33
C THR A 65 2.07 -7.42 -1.44
N GLU A 66 0.94 -7.90 -0.92
CA GLU A 66 -0.34 -7.17 -0.98
C GLU A 66 -0.25 -5.86 -0.19
N PHE A 67 0.42 -5.87 0.97
CA PHE A 67 0.67 -4.67 1.75
C PHE A 67 1.49 -3.63 0.98
N LEU A 68 2.58 -4.07 0.32
CA LEU A 68 3.42 -3.18 -0.48
C LEU A 68 2.64 -2.60 -1.65
N ASP A 69 1.87 -3.40 -2.37
CA ASP A 69 1.08 -2.94 -3.51
C ASP A 69 0.03 -1.90 -3.07
N GLU A 70 -0.70 -2.16 -1.98
CA GLU A 70 -1.72 -1.26 -1.45
C GLU A 70 -1.10 0.05 -0.93
N ALA A 71 0.01 -0.06 -0.19
CA ALA A 71 0.72 1.10 0.36
C ALA A 71 1.30 1.97 -0.76
N LEU A 72 1.96 1.37 -1.76
CA LEU A 72 2.53 2.09 -2.90
C LEU A 72 1.44 2.79 -3.72
N SER A 73 0.34 2.10 -4.02
CA SER A 73 -0.78 2.67 -4.78
C SER A 73 -1.43 3.83 -4.03
N GLY A 74 -1.71 3.66 -2.74
CA GLY A 74 -2.32 4.68 -1.89
C GLY A 74 -1.44 5.91 -1.72
N LEU A 75 -0.20 5.72 -1.28
CA LEU A 75 0.76 6.82 -1.05
C LEU A 75 1.09 7.56 -2.33
N TYR A 76 1.24 6.85 -3.45
CA TYR A 76 1.44 7.49 -4.75
C TYR A 76 0.23 8.32 -5.16
N GLY A 77 -0.99 7.78 -5.02
CA GLY A 77 -2.22 8.50 -5.34
C GLY A 77 -2.41 9.77 -4.51
N GLU A 78 -2.17 9.68 -3.21
CA GLU A 78 -2.24 10.82 -2.28
C GLU A 78 -1.19 11.88 -2.60
N ALA A 79 0.07 11.47 -2.81
CA ALA A 79 1.15 12.39 -3.11
C ALA A 79 0.98 13.06 -4.49
N ALA A 80 0.57 12.31 -5.52
CA ALA A 80 0.27 12.84 -6.84
C ALA A 80 -0.92 13.83 -6.80
N SER A 81 -1.96 13.51 -6.04
CA SER A 81 -3.13 14.38 -5.87
C SER A 81 -2.79 15.67 -5.13
N SER A 82 -2.02 15.57 -4.03
CA SER A 82 -1.56 16.72 -3.23
C SER A 82 -0.74 17.70 -4.08
N GLN A 83 0.13 17.17 -4.94
CA GLN A 83 0.99 17.99 -5.80
C GLN A 83 0.37 18.29 -7.18
N LYS A 84 -0.88 17.85 -7.42
CA LYS A 84 -1.63 18.01 -8.68
C LYS A 84 -0.85 17.54 -9.91
N VAL A 85 0.01 16.54 -9.75
CA VAL A 85 0.82 15.98 -10.83
C VAL A 85 -0.03 14.97 -11.59
N ARG A 86 -0.21 15.17 -12.89
CA ARG A 86 -0.83 14.19 -13.79
C ARG A 86 0.26 13.41 -14.50
N PRO A 87 0.55 12.16 -14.07
CA PRO A 87 1.55 11.34 -14.74
C PRO A 87 1.06 10.96 -16.14
N ILE A 88 1.96 11.04 -17.12
CA ILE A 88 1.71 10.63 -18.51
C ILE A 88 2.11 9.16 -18.72
N SER A 89 3.08 8.66 -17.95
CA SER A 89 3.55 7.27 -17.98
C SER A 89 3.42 6.59 -16.62
N ARG A 90 3.60 5.26 -16.61
CA ARG A 90 3.82 4.54 -15.35
C ARG A 90 5.08 5.10 -14.68
N PRO A 91 5.03 5.39 -13.36
CA PRO A 91 6.19 5.85 -12.63
C PRO A 91 7.18 4.69 -12.40
N GLU A 92 8.47 5.01 -12.39
CA GLU A 92 9.49 4.11 -11.85
C GLU A 92 9.48 4.27 -10.33
N VAL A 93 9.20 3.18 -9.62
CA VAL A 93 9.14 3.15 -8.15
C VAL A 93 10.41 2.53 -7.62
N ASN A 94 11.11 3.25 -6.75
CA ASN A 94 12.26 2.73 -6.03
C ASN A 94 11.94 2.76 -4.53
N VAL A 95 11.83 1.58 -3.93
CA VAL A 95 11.63 1.44 -2.48
C VAL A 95 13.02 1.37 -1.85
N LYS A 96 13.29 2.28 -0.91
CA LYS A 96 14.52 2.30 -0.12
C LYS A 96 14.21 2.14 1.36
#